data_AF-A0A849QKA3-F1
#
_entry.id   AF-A0A849QKA3-F1
#
_cell.length_a   1.000
_cell.length_b   1.000
_cell.length_c   1.000
_cell.angle_alpha   90.00
_cell.angle_beta   90.00
_cell.angle_gamma   90.00
#
_symmetry.space_group_name_H-M   'P 1'
#
loop_
_entity.id
_entity.type
_entity.pdbx_description
1 polymer ?
#
loop_
_entity_poly.entity_id
_entity_poly.type
_entity_poly.pdbx_seq_one_letter_code
_entity_poly.pdbx_strand_id
1 'polypeptide(L)' 'METHVESNKVWLYKDEYDDMLEYIDRLTETINVLSDKSTTTAVKQALSRINSGEYLTKEDMVFD' A
#
# COMPACT_ATOMS: atom_id res chain seq x y z
N MET A 1 16.19 -44.99 3.28
CA MET A 1 15.89 -43.71 2.60
C MET A 1 15.49 -42.74 3.68
N GLU A 2 16.42 -41.89 4.11
CA GLU A 2 16.12 -40.86 5.10
C GLU A 2 15.59 -39.64 4.35
N THR A 3 14.32 -39.29 4.60
CA THR A 3 13.71 -38.08 4.07
C THR A 3 14.22 -36.89 4.87
N HIS A 4 15.12 -36.11 4.28
CA HIS A 4 15.46 -34.79 4.81
C HIS A 4 14.23 -33.88 4.65
N VAL A 5 13.64 -33.47 5.77
CA VAL A 5 12.68 -32.37 5.80
C VAL A 5 13.49 -31.07 5.78
N GLU A 6 13.65 -30.46 4.60
CA GLU A 6 14.15 -29.09 4.51
C GLU A 6 13.13 -28.15 5.15
N SER A 7 13.45 -27.68 6.36
CA SER A 7 12.68 -26.67 7.05
C SER A 7 13.07 -25.29 6.52
N ASN A 8 12.32 -24.77 5.54
CA ASN A 8 12.41 -23.38 5.05
C ASN A 8 11.90 -22.35 6.09
N LYS A 9 12.39 -22.43 7.32
CA LYS A 9 12.04 -21.49 8.38
C LYS A 9 12.99 -20.31 8.33
N VAL A 10 12.44 -19.14 8.04
CA VAL A 10 13.14 -17.87 8.17
C VAL A 10 13.00 -17.41 9.61
N TRP A 11 14.12 -17.16 10.28
CA TRP A 11 14.14 -16.51 11.58
C TRP A 11 14.18 -15.00 11.37
N LEU A 12 13.20 -14.31 11.93
CA LEU A 12 13.11 -12.86 11.96
C LEU A 12 13.11 -12.42 13.43
N TYR A 13 13.72 -11.27 13.71
CA TYR A 13 13.52 -10.64 15.00
C TYR A 13 12.07 -10.13 15.09
N LYS A 14 11.54 -10.05 16.32
CA LYS A 14 10.11 -9.74 16.52
C LYS A 14 9.75 -8.35 15.98
N ASP A 15 10.63 -7.39 16.16
CA ASP A 15 10.53 -6.03 15.61
C ASP A 15 10.47 -6.04 14.08
N GLU A 16 11.37 -6.76 13.42
CA GLU A 16 11.35 -6.89 11.95
C GLU A 16 10.05 -7.54 11.44
N TYR A 17 9.51 -8.50 12.18
CA TYR A 17 8.24 -9.13 11.86
C TYR A 17 7.05 -8.17 12.02
N ASP A 18 7.02 -7.41 13.12
CA ASP A 18 5.96 -6.44 13.39
C ASP A 18 6.00 -5.29 12.34
N ASP A 19 7.19 -4.81 11.95
CA ASP A 19 7.38 -3.83 10.87
C ASP A 19 6.89 -4.38 9.52
N MET A 20 7.17 -5.65 9.22
CA MET A 20 6.69 -6.31 8.01
C MET A 20 5.16 -6.40 7.97
N LEU A 21 4.52 -6.71 9.09
CA LEU A 21 3.06 -6.74 9.19
C LEU A 21 2.47 -5.35 8.94
N GLU A 22 3.03 -4.31 9.57
CA GLU A 22 2.57 -2.94 9.35
C GLU A 22 2.70 -2.52 7.87
N TYR A 23 3.80 -2.91 7.23
CA TYR A 23 4.00 -2.64 5.81
C TYR A 23 2.97 -3.35 4.93
N ILE A 24 2.66 -4.62 5.23
CA ILE A 24 1.64 -5.40 4.52
C ILE A 24 0.26 -4.75 4.70
N ASP A 25 -0.09 -4.33 5.91
CA ASP A 25 -1.38 -3.70 6.19
C ASP A 25 -1.55 -2.39 5.39
N ARG A 26 -0.51 -1.54 5.36
CA ARG A 26 -0.50 -0.30 4.56
C ARG A 26 -0.63 -0.58 3.05
N LEU A 27 -0.02 -1.66 2.56
CA LEU A 27 -0.16 -2.09 1.17
C LEU A 27 -1.60 -2.55 0.88
N THR A 28 -2.20 -3.31 1.79
CA THR A 28 -3.60 -3.76 1.67
C THR A 28 -4.55 -2.56 1.68
N GLU A 29 -4.36 -1.58 2.56
CA GLU A 29 -5.13 -0.34 2.56
C GLU A 29 -5.00 0.41 1.24
N THR A 30 -3.78 0.53 0.70
CA THR A 30 -3.52 1.17 -0.58
C THR A 30 -4.24 0.44 -1.72
N ILE A 31 -4.21 -0.90 -1.73
CA ILE A 31 -4.92 -1.71 -2.73
C ILE A 31 -6.43 -1.47 -2.63
N ASN A 32 -6.99 -1.46 -1.42
CA ASN A 32 -8.42 -1.24 -1.22
C ASN A 32 -8.86 0.13 -1.75
N VAL A 33 -8.14 1.20 -1.40
CA VAL A 33 -8.39 2.56 -1.90
C VAL A 33 -8.29 2.62 -3.43
N LEU A 34 -7.28 1.99 -4.02
CA LEU A 34 -7.07 2.01 -5.48
C LEU A 34 -7.92 0.98 -6.24
N SER A 35 -8.61 0.07 -5.56
CA SER A 35 -9.47 -0.93 -6.21
C SER A 35 -10.72 -0.31 -6.82
N ASP A 36 -11.16 0.84 -6.30
CA ASP A 36 -12.26 1.60 -6.88
C ASP A 36 -11.75 2.48 -8.05
N LYS A 37 -12.44 2.35 -9.19
CA LYS A 37 -12.13 3.08 -10.41
C LYS A 37 -12.35 4.59 -10.25
N SER A 38 -13.35 5.00 -9.48
CA SER A 38 -13.67 6.40 -9.20
C SER A 38 -12.54 7.03 -8.37
N THR A 39 -12.12 6.37 -7.29
CA THR A 39 -10.98 6.78 -6.46
C THR A 39 -9.69 6.86 -7.27
N THR A 40 -9.40 5.85 -8.10
CA THR A 40 -8.23 5.87 -9.01
C THR A 40 -8.28 7.05 -9.99
N THR A 41 -9.46 7.41 -10.49
CA THR A 41 -9.65 8.53 -11.43
C THR A 41 -9.41 9.86 -10.72
N ALA A 42 -9.98 10.04 -9.53
CA ALA A 42 -9.80 11.24 -8.72
C ALA A 42 -8.33 11.44 -8.31
N VAL A 43 -7.65 10.37 -7.87
CA VAL A 43 -6.21 10.41 -7.54
C VAL A 43 -5.37 10.81 -8.76
N LYS A 44 -5.64 10.24 -9.95
CA LYS A 44 -4.94 10.62 -11.19
C LYS A 44 -5.15 12.08 -11.58
N GLN A 45 -6.37 12.59 -11.41
CA GLN A 45 -6.69 14.00 -11.67
C GLN A 45 -5.96 14.93 -10.69
N ALA A 46 -5.99 14.61 -9.39
CA ALA A 46 -5.26 15.33 -8.36
C ALA A 46 -3.75 15.38 -8.65
N LEU A 47 -3.15 14.23 -9.00
CA LEU A 47 -1.74 14.14 -9.39
C LEU A 47 -1.40 14.98 -10.62
N SER A 48 -2.26 14.96 -11.64
CA SER A 48 -2.07 15.78 -12.85
C SER A 48 -2.06 17.27 -12.51
N ARG A 49 -2.96 17.73 -11.63
CA ARG A 49 -3.05 19.13 -11.19
C ARG A 49 -1.83 19.56 -10.38
N ILE A 50 -1.38 18.72 -9.45
CA ILE A 50 -0.14 18.97 -8.69
C ILE A 50 1.06 19.09 -9.64
N ASN A 51 1.17 18.17 -10.61
CA ASN A 51 2.28 18.18 -11.57
C ASN A 51 2.25 19.39 -12.52
N SER A 52 1.07 20.00 -12.75
CA SER A 52 0.95 21.25 -13.48
C SER A 52 1.16 22.50 -12.60
N GLY A 53 1.51 22.33 -11.33
CA GLY A 53 1.75 23.43 -10.39
C GLY A 53 0.49 24.03 -9.77
N GLU A 54 -0.66 23.38 -9.91
CA GLU A 54 -1.87 23.78 -9.18
C GLU A 54 -1.81 23.30 -7.74
N TYR A 55 -2.25 24.15 -6.82
CA TYR A 55 -2.46 23.78 -5.43
C TYR A 55 -3.84 23.16 -5.26
N LEU A 56 -3.90 22.00 -4.60
CA LEU A 56 -5.16 21.36 -4.24
C LEU A 56 -5.69 21.91 -2.91
N THR A 57 -6.99 22.14 -2.85
CA THR A 57 -7.69 22.44 -1.60
C THR A 57 -8.04 21.13 -0.88
N LYS A 58 -8.45 21.24 0.39
CA LYS A 58 -8.91 20.09 1.18
C LYS A 58 -10.16 19.42 0.56
N GLU A 59 -10.99 20.21 -0.13
CA GLU A 59 -12.19 19.76 -0.84
C GLU A 59 -11.84 18.97 -2.10
N ASP A 60 -10.71 19.27 -2.75
CA ASP A 60 -10.19 18.55 -3.92
C ASP A 60 -9.59 17.17 -3.59
N MET A 61 -9.32 16.90 -2.30
CA MET A 61 -8.65 15.68 -1.82
C MET A 61 -9.60 14.69 -1.12
N VAL A 62 -10.91 14.85 -1.32
CA VAL A 62 -11.91 13.89 -0.83
C VAL A 62 -12.03 12.78 -1.86
N PHE A 63 -11.78 11.55 -1.41
CA PHE A 63 -11.94 10.35 -2.21
C PHE A 63 -13.04 9.51 -1.54
N ASP A 64 -14.11 9.22 -2.30
CA ASP A 64 -15.17 8.28 -1.88
C ASP A 64 -14.62 6.84 -1.78
#